data_AF-A0AAN9GH22-F1
#
_entry.id   AF-A0AAN9GH22-F1
#
_cell.length_a   1.000
_cell.length_b   1.000
_cell.length_c   1.000
_cell.angle_alpha   90.00
_cell.angle_beta   90.00
_cell.angle_gamma   90.00
#
_symmetry.space_group_name_H-M   'P 1'
#
loop_
_entity.id
_entity.type
_entity.pdbx_description
1 polymer ?
#
loop_
_entity_poly.entity_id
_entity_poly.type
_entity_poly.pdbx_seq_one_letter_code
_entity_poly.pdbx_strand_id
1 'polypeptide(L)'
;MWTYPRLTGALRAFGNVSAGDGATEDARHGKDLAERKTLALQEQSKTCVSWSKIKDLVRQNAKAGKPDVDEALKQLTASAKAIAGVESSAETVESAAAYLFDIFRSTQCVGQSEARNLRNTFGPYPATHATKACQTVNKIVSWLPEKKLEELSTSSDQRGDGDGAETRQEFGTGIKFVPVEWAQDDNLSSSDSEDEVIPAREITLRYTGETIGERQARRVKEGGVADGKEAVDSFWLQKQVCQINK
;
A
#
# COMPACT_ATOMS: atom_id res chain seq x y z
N MET A 1 -27.68 0.89 19.24
CA MET A 1 -26.32 0.45 18.81
C MET A 1 -25.39 0.87 19.93
N TRP A 2 -24.83 -0.06 20.70
CA TRP A 2 -23.94 0.28 21.83
C TRP A 2 -22.49 0.28 21.32
N THR A 3 -21.79 1.41 21.44
CA THR A 3 -20.38 1.55 21.08
C THR A 3 -19.50 1.42 22.32
N TYR A 4 -18.29 0.92 22.15
CA TYR A 4 -17.36 0.70 23.26
C TYR A 4 -16.79 2.03 23.75
N PRO A 5 -16.89 2.37 25.06
CA PRO A 5 -16.33 3.61 25.58
C PRO A 5 -14.80 3.53 25.52
N ARG A 6 -14.19 4.41 24.71
CA ARG A 6 -12.72 4.55 24.64
C ARG A 6 -12.32 5.85 25.30
N LEU A 7 -11.35 5.80 26.22
CA LEU A 7 -10.78 6.99 26.87
C LEU A 7 -10.28 8.00 25.83
N THR A 8 -9.63 7.53 24.76
CA THR A 8 -9.18 8.38 23.64
C THR A 8 -10.34 9.06 22.93
N GLY A 9 -11.52 8.42 22.86
CA GLY A 9 -12.74 9.00 22.34
C GLY A 9 -13.26 10.13 23.22
N ALA A 10 -13.30 9.92 24.53
CA ALA A 10 -13.68 10.96 25.50
C ALA A 10 -12.69 12.15 25.46
N LEU A 11 -11.38 11.89 25.55
CA LEU A 11 -10.35 12.94 25.50
C LEU A 11 -10.39 13.75 24.19
N ARG A 12 -10.59 13.08 23.04
CA ARG A 12 -10.75 13.78 21.76
C ARG A 12 -12.01 14.64 21.75
N ALA A 13 -13.13 14.13 22.27
CA ALA A 13 -14.37 14.89 22.37
C ALA A 13 -14.22 16.14 23.26
N PHE A 14 -13.50 16.03 24.38
CA PHE A 14 -13.20 17.17 25.26
C PHE A 14 -12.18 18.16 24.67
N GLY A 15 -11.25 17.72 23.82
CA GLY A 15 -10.28 18.61 23.16
C GLY A 15 -10.83 19.32 21.93
N ASN A 16 -11.77 18.69 21.21
CA ASN A 16 -12.34 19.18 19.96
C ASN A 16 -13.71 19.87 20.13
N VAL A 17 -14.11 20.31 21.33
CA VAL A 17 -15.42 20.95 21.55
C VAL A 17 -15.63 22.22 20.70
N SER A 18 -14.56 22.88 20.25
CA SER A 18 -14.61 24.02 19.31
C SER A 18 -14.48 23.62 17.84
N ALA A 19 -14.11 22.38 17.52
CA ALA A 19 -14.18 21.88 16.16
C ALA A 19 -15.66 21.52 15.93
N GLY A 20 -16.40 22.48 15.38
CA GLY A 20 -17.85 22.36 15.23
C GLY A 20 -18.27 21.00 14.68
N ASP A 21 -19.41 20.51 15.16
CA ASP A 21 -20.14 19.30 14.76
C ASP A 21 -20.49 19.22 13.25
N GLY A 22 -19.91 20.11 12.44
CA GLY A 22 -19.98 20.11 11.00
C GLY A 22 -19.06 19.04 10.43
N ALA A 23 -19.44 17.79 10.59
CA ALA A 23 -19.12 16.71 9.67
C ALA A 23 -20.12 15.60 9.95
N THR A 24 -21.20 15.55 9.17
CA THR A 24 -21.85 14.29 8.89
C THR A 24 -20.77 13.36 8.32
N GLU A 25 -20.10 12.63 9.22
CA GLU A 25 -18.97 11.76 8.91
C GLU A 25 -19.33 10.88 7.71
N ASP A 26 -20.54 10.31 7.70
CA ASP A 26 -21.06 9.47 6.61
C ASP A 26 -21.11 10.15 5.22
N ALA A 27 -21.44 11.45 5.15
CA ALA A 27 -21.49 12.17 3.87
C ALA A 27 -20.10 12.56 3.36
N ARG A 28 -19.14 12.79 4.27
CA ARG A 28 -17.73 13.03 3.92
C ARG A 28 -17.05 11.76 3.47
N HIS A 29 -17.30 10.63 4.14
CA HIS A 29 -16.77 9.33 3.76
C HIS A 29 -17.22 8.91 2.35
N GLY A 30 -18.47 9.20 1.95
CA GLY A 30 -18.97 8.86 0.61
C GLY A 30 -18.29 9.63 -0.52
N LYS A 31 -18.06 10.95 -0.33
CA LYS A 31 -17.39 11.80 -1.33
C LYS A 31 -15.88 11.52 -1.39
N ASP A 32 -15.26 11.34 -0.22
CA ASP A 32 -13.85 10.93 -0.09
C ASP A 32 -13.58 9.57 -0.74
N LEU A 33 -14.49 8.60 -0.59
CA LEU A 33 -14.33 7.28 -1.20
C LEU A 33 -14.35 7.34 -2.73
N ALA A 34 -15.20 8.19 -3.33
CA ALA A 34 -15.25 8.35 -4.77
C ALA A 34 -13.95 8.97 -5.31
N GLU A 35 -13.46 10.04 -4.67
CA GLU A 35 -12.20 10.69 -5.02
C GLU A 35 -11.01 9.72 -4.86
N ARG A 36 -10.97 8.97 -3.75
CA ARG A 36 -9.94 7.95 -3.51
C ARG A 36 -9.96 6.84 -4.57
N LYS A 37 -11.14 6.40 -5.02
CA LYS A 37 -11.27 5.42 -6.11
C LYS A 37 -10.74 5.96 -7.44
N THR A 38 -11.04 7.23 -7.77
CA THR A 38 -10.52 7.84 -8.99
C THR A 38 -8.99 7.96 -8.98
N LEU A 39 -8.40 8.32 -7.84
CA LEU A 39 -6.95 8.39 -7.69
C LEU A 39 -6.29 7.01 -7.78
N ALA A 40 -6.89 5.98 -7.17
CA ALA A 40 -6.39 4.61 -7.26
C ALA A 40 -6.34 4.10 -8.71
N LEU A 41 -7.33 4.43 -9.53
CA LEU A 41 -7.34 4.08 -10.96
C LEU A 41 -6.21 4.80 -11.73
N GLN A 42 -5.93 6.06 -11.38
CA GLN A 42 -4.83 6.83 -11.96
C GLN A 42 -3.45 6.35 -11.50
N GLU A 43 -3.30 5.92 -10.24
CA GLU A 43 -2.05 5.34 -9.76
C GLU A 43 -1.79 3.98 -10.42
N GLN A 44 -2.83 3.20 -10.64
CA GLN A 44 -2.74 1.90 -11.30
C GLN A 44 -2.27 2.01 -12.76
N SER A 45 -2.63 3.08 -13.47
CA SER A 45 -2.10 3.31 -14.82
C SER A 45 -0.58 3.54 -14.83
N LYS A 46 -0.01 4.04 -13.72
CA LYS A 46 1.44 4.23 -13.55
C LYS A 46 2.16 2.93 -13.19
N THR A 47 1.51 2.01 -12.49
CA THR A 47 2.12 0.76 -12.00
C THR A 47 2.03 -0.40 -12.98
N CYS A 48 1.03 -0.42 -13.87
CA CYS A 48 0.84 -1.56 -14.77
C CYS A 48 1.84 -1.57 -15.93
N VAL A 49 2.17 -2.77 -16.44
CA VAL A 49 2.94 -2.91 -17.67
C VAL A 49 2.15 -2.28 -18.82
N SER A 50 2.78 -1.37 -19.57
CA SER A 50 2.15 -0.68 -20.69
C SER A 50 1.57 -1.69 -21.69
N TRP A 51 0.30 -1.52 -22.05
CA TRP A 51 -0.44 -2.40 -22.96
C TRP A 51 0.28 -2.67 -24.29
N SER A 52 1.02 -1.68 -24.82
CA SER A 52 1.84 -1.85 -26.03
C SER A 52 2.91 -2.93 -25.88
N LYS A 53 3.59 -3.01 -24.71
CA LYS A 53 4.57 -4.08 -24.44
C LYS A 53 3.91 -5.46 -24.43
N ILE A 54 2.71 -5.56 -23.88
CA ILE A 54 1.93 -6.81 -23.88
C ILE A 54 1.55 -7.18 -25.31
N LYS A 55 1.00 -6.24 -26.10
CA LYS A 55 0.67 -6.44 -27.52
C LYS A 55 1.88 -6.93 -28.32
N ASP A 56 3.03 -6.28 -28.15
CA ASP A 56 4.25 -6.61 -28.88
C ASP A 56 4.79 -8.00 -28.50
N LEU A 57 4.82 -8.32 -27.20
CA LEU A 57 5.26 -9.62 -26.71
C LEU A 57 4.36 -10.75 -27.21
N VAL A 58 3.04 -10.55 -27.14
CA VAL A 58 2.06 -11.52 -27.64
C VAL A 58 2.25 -11.74 -29.14
N ARG A 59 2.40 -10.68 -29.94
CA ARG A 59 2.62 -10.78 -31.39
C ARG A 59 3.92 -11.48 -31.76
N GLN A 60 4.96 -11.34 -30.95
CA GLN A 60 6.28 -11.94 -31.20
C GLN A 60 6.38 -13.41 -30.79
N ASN A 61 5.67 -13.81 -29.73
CA ASN A 61 5.85 -15.12 -29.10
C ASN A 61 4.63 -16.05 -29.22
N ALA A 62 3.50 -15.58 -29.75
CA ALA A 62 2.32 -16.41 -29.94
C ALA A 62 2.55 -17.50 -30.98
N LYS A 63 2.16 -18.72 -30.64
CA LYS A 63 2.14 -19.88 -31.55
C LYS A 63 0.97 -19.85 -32.55
N ALA A 64 -0.01 -18.99 -32.34
CA ALA A 64 -1.21 -18.86 -33.18
C ALA A 64 -1.00 -17.93 -34.38
N GLY A 65 -1.95 -17.96 -35.33
CA GLY A 65 -1.94 -17.06 -36.48
C GLY A 65 -2.04 -15.60 -36.08
N LYS A 66 -1.31 -14.71 -36.77
CA LYS A 66 -1.39 -13.25 -36.59
C LYS A 66 -2.82 -12.68 -36.54
N PRO A 67 -3.78 -13.09 -37.41
CA PRO A 67 -5.13 -12.54 -37.35
C PRO A 67 -5.90 -12.95 -36.09
N ASP A 68 -5.71 -14.19 -35.62
CA ASP A 68 -6.39 -14.70 -34.41
C ASP A 68 -5.87 -14.00 -33.15
N VAL A 69 -4.57 -13.70 -33.12
CA VAL A 69 -3.93 -12.93 -32.05
C VAL A 69 -4.46 -11.50 -32.01
N ASP A 70 -4.52 -10.84 -33.17
CA ASP A 70 -5.05 -9.48 -33.27
C ASP A 70 -6.54 -9.41 -32.92
N GLU A 71 -7.33 -10.43 -33.26
CA GLU A 71 -8.73 -10.51 -32.86
C GLU A 71 -8.88 -10.70 -31.35
N ALA A 72 -8.10 -11.59 -30.73
CA ALA A 72 -8.11 -11.79 -29.29
C ALA A 72 -7.71 -10.52 -28.53
N LEU A 73 -6.67 -9.82 -28.97
CA LEU A 73 -6.27 -8.53 -28.39
C LEU A 73 -7.37 -7.48 -28.53
N LYS A 74 -8.05 -7.41 -29.69
CA LYS A 74 -9.20 -6.52 -29.89
C LYS A 74 -10.37 -6.87 -28.96
N GLN A 75 -10.71 -8.15 -28.84
CA GLN A 75 -11.78 -8.62 -27.95
C GLN A 75 -11.49 -8.29 -26.48
N LEU A 76 -10.23 -8.38 -26.05
CA LEU A 76 -9.81 -7.99 -24.71
C LEU A 76 -9.93 -6.47 -24.50
N THR A 77 -9.48 -5.65 -25.45
CA THR A 77 -9.65 -4.18 -25.37
C THR A 77 -11.12 -3.75 -25.37
N ALA A 78 -11.98 -4.43 -26.14
CA ALA A 78 -13.42 -4.18 -26.14
C ALA A 78 -14.07 -4.51 -24.79
N SER A 79 -13.66 -5.63 -24.18
CA SER A 79 -14.12 -6.03 -22.84
C SER A 79 -13.62 -5.05 -21.77
N ALA A 80 -12.37 -4.59 -21.88
CA ALA A 80 -11.80 -3.56 -21.01
C ALA A 80 -12.58 -2.24 -21.10
N LYS A 81 -12.94 -1.81 -22.32
CA LYS A 81 -13.76 -0.61 -22.52
C LYS A 81 -15.14 -0.74 -21.86
N ALA A 82 -15.77 -1.92 -21.95
CA ALA A 82 -17.06 -2.15 -21.30
C ALA A 82 -16.97 -2.16 -19.76
N ILE A 83 -15.83 -2.55 -19.19
CA ILE A 83 -15.59 -2.58 -17.75
C ILE A 83 -15.19 -1.19 -17.21
N ALA A 84 -14.31 -0.48 -17.91
CA ALA A 84 -13.87 0.87 -17.53
C ALA A 84 -14.95 1.94 -17.78
N GLY A 85 -15.84 1.71 -18.76
CA GLY A 85 -16.92 2.62 -19.15
C GLY A 85 -16.72 3.18 -20.56
N VAL A 86 -17.83 3.40 -21.27
CA VAL A 86 -17.84 3.79 -22.71
C VAL A 86 -17.19 5.15 -22.96
N GLU A 87 -17.27 6.05 -21.97
CA GLU A 87 -16.71 7.41 -21.98
C GLU A 87 -15.22 7.48 -21.59
N SER A 88 -14.58 6.34 -21.32
CA SER A 88 -13.18 6.31 -20.92
C SER A 88 -12.25 6.71 -22.07
N SER A 89 -11.17 7.45 -21.75
CA SER A 89 -10.13 7.77 -22.70
C SER A 89 -9.43 6.50 -23.22
N ALA A 90 -8.83 6.57 -24.41
CA ALA A 90 -8.13 5.43 -24.99
C ALA A 90 -7.00 4.91 -24.08
N GLU A 91 -6.26 5.81 -23.42
CA GLU A 91 -5.21 5.46 -22.47
C GLU A 91 -5.74 4.72 -21.23
N THR A 92 -6.90 5.12 -20.71
CA THR A 92 -7.58 4.41 -19.61
C THR A 92 -8.04 3.02 -20.04
N VAL A 93 -8.52 2.87 -21.29
CA VAL A 93 -8.92 1.56 -21.82
C VAL A 93 -7.71 0.64 -22.00
N GLU A 94 -6.58 1.17 -22.49
CA GLU A 94 -5.35 0.39 -22.64
C GLU A 94 -4.77 -0.04 -21.29
N SER A 95 -4.73 0.86 -20.31
CA SER A 95 -4.31 0.51 -18.94
C SER A 95 -5.26 -0.48 -18.27
N ALA A 96 -6.57 -0.35 -18.47
CA ALA A 96 -7.54 -1.34 -18.00
C ALA A 96 -7.33 -2.72 -18.66
N ALA A 97 -7.02 -2.77 -19.96
CA ALA A 97 -6.73 -4.02 -20.66
C ALA A 97 -5.46 -4.69 -20.11
N ALA A 98 -4.41 -3.91 -19.84
CA ALA A 98 -3.20 -4.41 -19.21
C ALA A 98 -3.45 -4.96 -17.81
N TYR A 99 -4.26 -4.26 -17.01
CA TYR A 99 -4.61 -4.73 -15.67
C TYR A 99 -5.48 -6.00 -15.68
N LEU A 100 -6.44 -6.10 -16.60
CA LEU A 100 -7.23 -7.31 -16.78
C LEU A 100 -6.36 -8.51 -17.18
N PHE A 101 -5.35 -8.28 -18.03
CA PHE A 101 -4.37 -9.31 -18.38
C PHE A 101 -3.58 -9.77 -17.14
N ASP A 102 -3.14 -8.84 -16.30
CA ASP A 102 -2.37 -9.16 -15.09
C ASP A 102 -3.19 -9.95 -14.04
N ILE A 103 -4.47 -9.61 -13.86
CA ILE A 103 -5.36 -10.38 -12.97
C ILE A 103 -5.65 -11.79 -13.52
N PHE A 104 -5.95 -11.88 -14.82
CA PHE A 104 -6.48 -13.12 -15.39
C PHE A 104 -5.43 -14.10 -15.92
N ARG A 105 -4.16 -13.70 -16.03
CA ARG A 105 -3.11 -14.57 -16.58
C ARG A 105 -2.86 -15.85 -15.78
N SER A 106 -3.10 -15.82 -14.47
CA SER A 106 -2.91 -16.96 -13.56
C SER A 106 -4.22 -17.65 -13.19
N THR A 107 -5.36 -17.20 -13.74
CA THR A 107 -6.69 -17.67 -13.32
C THR A 107 -7.52 -18.17 -14.51
N GLN A 108 -8.04 -19.39 -14.38
CA GLN A 108 -8.84 -20.01 -15.42
C GLN A 108 -10.30 -19.50 -15.45
N CYS A 109 -10.79 -18.94 -14.34
CA CYS A 109 -12.15 -18.44 -14.19
C CYS A 109 -12.22 -17.24 -13.23
N VAL A 110 -13.30 -16.45 -13.33
CA VAL A 110 -13.54 -15.29 -12.46
C VAL A 110 -14.08 -15.78 -11.11
N GLY A 111 -13.24 -15.80 -10.08
CA GLY A 111 -13.60 -16.13 -8.71
C GLY A 111 -13.95 -14.90 -7.87
N GLN A 112 -14.07 -15.11 -6.55
CA GLN A 112 -14.43 -14.04 -5.60
C GLN A 112 -13.27 -13.06 -5.38
N SER A 113 -12.02 -13.52 -5.42
CA SER A 113 -10.81 -12.70 -5.31
C SER A 113 -10.70 -11.73 -6.49
N GLU A 114 -10.83 -12.24 -7.71
CA GLU A 114 -10.71 -11.45 -8.94
C GLU A 114 -11.89 -10.49 -9.05
N ALA A 115 -13.10 -10.96 -8.73
CA ALA A 115 -14.28 -10.09 -8.72
C ALA A 115 -14.18 -8.96 -7.69
N ARG A 116 -13.61 -9.23 -6.51
CA ARG A 116 -13.34 -8.20 -5.49
C ARG A 116 -12.29 -7.21 -5.98
N ASN A 117 -11.22 -7.68 -6.61
CA ASN A 117 -10.17 -6.82 -7.16
C ASN A 117 -10.71 -5.90 -8.26
N LEU A 118 -11.49 -6.45 -9.20
CA LEU A 118 -12.15 -5.66 -10.23
C LEU A 118 -13.14 -4.64 -9.67
N ARG A 119 -13.92 -5.04 -8.65
CA ARG A 119 -14.86 -4.12 -8.00
C ARG A 119 -14.16 -3.00 -7.23
N ASN A 120 -13.00 -3.28 -6.66
CA ASN A 120 -12.20 -2.28 -5.97
C ASN A 120 -11.60 -1.25 -6.93
N THR A 121 -11.18 -1.68 -8.13
CA THR A 121 -10.55 -0.81 -9.13
C THR A 121 -11.55 -0.09 -10.02
N PHE A 122 -12.45 -0.82 -10.67
CA PHE A 122 -13.40 -0.28 -11.66
C PHE A 122 -14.75 0.08 -11.05
N GLY A 123 -15.02 -0.31 -9.80
CA GLY A 123 -16.36 -0.18 -9.22
C GLY A 123 -17.32 -1.24 -9.75
N PRO A 124 -18.64 -0.98 -9.76
CA PRO A 124 -19.62 -1.90 -10.33
C PRO A 124 -19.37 -2.12 -11.82
N TYR A 125 -19.21 -3.37 -12.25
CA TYR A 125 -18.91 -3.73 -13.64
C TYR A 125 -19.82 -4.87 -14.14
N PRO A 126 -20.04 -4.98 -15.46
CA PRO A 126 -20.81 -6.08 -16.03
C PRO A 126 -20.03 -7.40 -15.96
N ALA A 127 -20.51 -8.35 -15.16
CA ALA A 127 -19.88 -9.66 -14.98
C ALA A 127 -19.67 -10.44 -16.29
N THR A 128 -20.58 -10.27 -17.26
CA THR A 128 -20.49 -10.89 -18.59
C THR A 128 -19.21 -10.51 -19.34
N HIS A 129 -18.77 -9.26 -19.23
CA HIS A 129 -17.55 -8.78 -19.88
C HIS A 129 -16.30 -9.22 -19.13
N ALA A 130 -16.37 -9.37 -17.80
CA ALA A 130 -15.26 -9.92 -17.02
C ALA A 130 -15.00 -11.40 -17.36
N THR A 131 -16.06 -12.21 -17.50
CA THR A 131 -15.90 -13.61 -17.92
C THR A 131 -15.34 -13.72 -19.32
N LYS A 132 -15.80 -12.88 -20.26
CA LYS A 132 -15.23 -12.81 -21.62
C LYS A 132 -13.76 -12.42 -21.59
N ALA A 133 -13.39 -11.39 -20.82
CA ALA A 133 -12.00 -10.98 -20.66
C ALA A 133 -11.12 -12.12 -20.13
N CYS A 134 -11.57 -12.85 -19.11
CA CYS A 134 -10.88 -14.01 -18.56
C CYS A 134 -10.67 -15.12 -19.61
N GLN A 135 -11.71 -15.46 -20.39
CA GLN A 135 -11.60 -16.45 -21.47
C GLN A 135 -10.61 -16.01 -22.55
N THR A 136 -10.64 -14.74 -22.95
CA THR A 136 -9.72 -14.20 -23.96
C THR A 136 -8.27 -14.16 -23.46
N VAL A 137 -8.04 -13.80 -22.20
CA VAL A 137 -6.71 -13.83 -21.59
C VAL A 137 -6.18 -15.26 -21.54
N ASN A 138 -7.00 -16.23 -21.10
CA ASN A 138 -6.61 -17.65 -21.09
C ASN A 138 -6.27 -18.18 -22.49
N LYS A 139 -7.03 -17.75 -23.51
CA LYS A 139 -6.71 -18.06 -24.91
C LYS A 139 -5.35 -17.48 -25.31
N ILE A 140 -5.05 -16.23 -24.96
CA ILE A 140 -3.76 -15.59 -25.23
C ILE A 140 -2.62 -16.31 -24.51
N VAL A 141 -2.79 -16.62 -23.22
CA VAL A 141 -1.80 -17.32 -22.39
C VAL A 141 -1.50 -18.72 -22.95
N SER A 142 -2.49 -19.44 -23.47
CA SER A 142 -2.28 -20.76 -24.09
C SER A 142 -1.36 -20.73 -25.32
N TRP A 143 -1.25 -19.58 -25.99
CA TRP A 143 -0.38 -19.38 -27.15
C TRP A 143 1.04 -18.97 -26.77
N LEU A 144 1.26 -18.55 -25.53
CA LEU A 144 2.53 -18.03 -25.03
C LEU A 144 3.32 -19.11 -24.29
N PRO A 145 4.66 -19.14 -24.43
CA PRO A 145 5.50 -19.95 -23.56
C PRO A 145 5.56 -19.34 -22.15
N GLU A 146 5.47 -20.19 -21.13
CA GLU A 146 5.44 -19.82 -19.69
C GLU A 146 6.60 -18.89 -19.29
N LYS A 147 7.81 -19.12 -19.83
CA LYS A 147 8.98 -18.26 -19.59
C LYS A 147 8.78 -16.79 -19.95
N LYS A 148 8.02 -16.51 -21.02
CA LYS A 148 7.73 -15.14 -21.47
C LYS A 148 6.59 -14.49 -20.70
N LEU A 149 5.73 -15.29 -20.08
CA LEU A 149 4.70 -14.80 -19.17
C LEU A 149 5.33 -14.31 -17.85
N GLU A 150 6.37 -14.99 -17.37
CA GLU A 150 7.10 -14.59 -16.17
C GLU A 150 7.94 -13.32 -16.36
N GLU A 151 8.50 -13.09 -17.56
CA GLU A 151 9.17 -11.83 -17.90
C GLU A 151 8.23 -10.61 -17.77
N LEU A 152 6.92 -10.81 -18.00
CA LEU A 152 5.93 -9.76 -17.77
C LEU A 152 5.69 -9.50 -16.28
N SER A 153 5.68 -10.55 -15.44
CA SER A 153 5.62 -10.44 -13.96
C SER A 153 6.78 -9.62 -13.41
N THR A 154 8.00 -9.97 -13.83
CA THR A 154 9.18 -9.29 -13.33
C THR A 154 9.22 -7.85 -13.82
N SER A 155 8.71 -7.57 -15.01
CA SER A 155 8.67 -6.20 -15.56
C SER A 155 7.61 -5.30 -14.92
N SER A 156 6.56 -5.85 -14.29
CA SER A 156 5.62 -5.06 -13.48
C SER A 156 6.25 -4.69 -12.14
N ASP A 157 7.05 -5.58 -11.57
CA ASP A 157 7.70 -5.39 -10.27
C ASP A 157 9.02 -4.58 -10.37
N GLN A 158 9.75 -4.67 -11.49
CA GLN A 158 11.08 -4.06 -11.69
C GLN A 158 11.05 -2.64 -12.28
N ARG A 159 9.92 -1.93 -12.29
CA ARG A 159 9.92 -0.49 -12.63
C ARG A 159 10.49 0.35 -11.48
N GLY A 160 11.75 0.10 -11.12
CA GLY A 160 12.46 0.74 -10.00
C GLY A 160 13.99 0.67 -10.03
N ASP A 161 14.64 0.15 -11.09
CA ASP A 161 16.11 0.05 -11.17
C ASP A 161 16.70 0.82 -12.38
N GLY A 162 16.13 1.99 -12.69
CA GLY A 162 16.78 2.98 -13.53
C GLY A 162 17.45 4.04 -12.65
N ASP A 163 18.67 4.44 -12.98
CA ASP A 163 19.54 5.43 -12.31
C ASP A 163 18.91 6.83 -12.18
N GLY A 164 17.85 6.93 -11.37
CA GLY A 164 17.04 8.14 -11.17
C GLY A 164 15.55 7.92 -10.90
N ALA A 165 15.04 6.68 -10.89
CA ALA A 165 13.69 6.39 -10.42
C ALA A 165 13.72 6.20 -8.89
N GLU A 166 12.85 6.89 -8.15
CA GLU A 166 12.68 6.69 -6.71
C GLU A 166 12.47 5.19 -6.45
N THR A 167 13.50 4.52 -5.91
CA THR A 167 13.33 3.20 -5.31
C THR A 167 12.14 3.35 -4.36
N ARG A 168 11.08 2.58 -4.54
CA ARG A 168 9.89 2.55 -3.65
C ARG A 168 10.29 1.98 -2.27
N GLN A 169 11.26 2.60 -1.62
CA GLN A 169 11.66 2.28 -0.28
C GLN A 169 10.62 2.91 0.62
N GLU A 170 9.61 2.11 0.95
CA GLU A 170 8.58 2.53 1.89
C GLU A 170 9.21 2.84 3.24
N PHE A 171 8.69 3.88 3.89
CA PHE A 171 9.09 4.23 5.23
C PHE A 171 8.85 3.05 6.18
N GLY A 172 9.87 2.67 6.95
CA GLY A 172 9.76 1.60 7.95
C GLY A 172 10.21 0.22 7.49
N THR A 173 10.71 0.05 6.26
CA THR A 173 11.30 -1.22 5.78
C THR A 173 12.45 -1.75 6.64
N GLY A 174 13.19 -0.86 7.33
CA GLY A 174 14.26 -1.23 8.26
C GLY A 174 13.82 -1.35 9.73
N ILE A 175 12.54 -1.14 10.05
CA ILE A 175 12.03 -1.15 11.42
C ILE A 175 11.46 -2.52 11.74
N LYS A 176 11.93 -3.14 12.83
CA LYS A 176 11.38 -4.40 13.33
C LYS A 176 10.11 -4.11 14.13
N PHE A 177 8.96 -4.52 13.59
CA PHE A 177 7.70 -4.49 14.34
C PHE A 177 7.59 -5.76 15.18
N VAL A 178 7.41 -5.59 16.49
CA VAL A 178 7.08 -6.68 17.41
C VAL A 178 5.60 -6.53 17.77
N PRO A 179 4.74 -7.53 17.49
CA PRO A 179 3.36 -7.50 17.96
C PRO A 179 3.37 -7.46 19.49
N VAL A 180 2.93 -6.35 20.06
CA VAL A 180 2.66 -6.29 21.49
C VAL A 180 1.31 -6.95 21.69
N GLU A 181 1.31 -8.21 22.11
CA GLU A 181 0.12 -8.84 22.68
C GLU A 181 -0.07 -8.27 24.07
N TRP A 182 -1.10 -7.44 24.23
CA TRP A 182 -1.53 -7.01 25.55
C TRP A 182 -2.19 -8.24 26.16
N ALA A 183 -1.45 -8.99 26.97
CA ALA A 183 -1.99 -10.11 27.71
C ALA A 183 -3.22 -9.60 28.48
N GLN A 184 -4.38 -10.19 28.20
CA GLN A 184 -5.57 -10.04 29.03
C GLN A 184 -5.29 -10.78 30.35
N ASP A 185 -4.62 -10.11 31.28
CA ASP A 185 -4.65 -10.52 32.68
C ASP A 185 -6.07 -10.23 33.19
N ASP A 186 -7.03 -11.10 32.87
CA ASP A 186 -8.42 -11.07 33.36
C ASP A 186 -8.52 -11.41 34.86
N ASN A 187 -7.43 -11.26 35.62
CA ASN A 187 -7.39 -11.52 37.05
C ASN A 187 -7.46 -10.23 37.87
N LEU A 188 -8.39 -9.35 37.52
CA LEU A 188 -8.91 -8.36 38.46
C LEU A 188 -9.98 -9.04 39.33
N SER A 189 -9.49 -9.88 40.25
CA SER A 189 -10.31 -10.36 41.35
C SER A 189 -10.64 -9.16 42.24
N SER A 190 -11.90 -8.71 42.14
CA SER A 190 -12.52 -7.76 43.06
C SER A 190 -12.59 -8.41 44.45
N SER A 191 -11.56 -8.23 45.26
CA SER A 191 -11.57 -8.65 46.67
C SER A 191 -11.44 -7.42 47.56
N ASP A 192 -12.57 -7.07 48.16
CA ASP A 192 -12.79 -6.02 49.15
C ASP A 192 -12.21 -6.46 50.50
N SER A 193 -10.88 -6.34 50.64
CA SER A 193 -10.18 -6.63 51.89
C SER A 193 -9.13 -5.56 52.15
N GLU A 194 -9.42 -4.75 53.15
CA GLU A 194 -8.58 -3.73 53.76
C GLU A 194 -7.48 -4.43 54.56
N ASP A 195 -6.37 -4.79 53.91
CA ASP A 195 -5.03 -5.00 54.48
C ASP A 195 -4.20 -5.88 53.53
N GLU A 196 -3.68 -5.31 52.44
CA GLU A 196 -2.52 -5.88 51.73
C GLU A 196 -1.70 -4.74 51.12
N VAL A 197 -0.41 -4.71 51.46
CA VAL A 197 0.55 -3.70 51.00
C VAL A 197 0.82 -3.93 49.52
N ILE A 198 0.20 -3.12 48.67
CA ILE A 198 0.48 -3.08 47.23
C ILE A 198 1.97 -2.74 47.05
N PRO A 199 2.83 -3.62 46.49
CA PRO A 199 4.14 -3.17 46.04
C PRO A 199 3.86 -2.23 44.88
N ALA A 200 4.06 -0.93 45.10
CA ALA A 200 4.01 0.07 44.07
C ALA A 200 4.90 -0.39 42.92
N ARG A 201 4.29 -0.81 41.80
CA ARG A 201 5.02 -0.96 40.54
C ARG A 201 5.39 0.46 40.12
N GLU A 202 6.53 0.92 40.60
CA GLU A 202 7.17 2.14 40.16
C GLU A 202 7.38 1.99 38.65
N ILE A 203 6.56 2.68 37.86
CA ILE A 203 6.77 2.80 36.43
C ILE A 203 8.02 3.65 36.28
N THR A 204 9.19 3.00 36.28
CA THR A 204 10.44 3.70 36.04
C THR A 204 10.49 4.05 34.56
N LEU A 205 10.10 5.28 34.23
CA LEU A 205 10.32 5.89 32.92
C LEU A 205 11.82 6.20 32.76
N ARG A 206 12.66 5.16 32.72
CA ARG A 206 14.06 5.31 32.36
C ARG A 206 14.12 5.54 30.85
N TYR A 207 14.08 6.81 30.47
CA TYR A 207 14.53 7.23 29.17
C TYR A 207 16.04 6.99 29.10
N THR A 208 16.46 5.83 28.59
CA THR A 208 17.87 5.59 28.24
C THR A 208 18.18 6.32 26.94
N GLY A 209 18.22 7.65 27.00
CA GLY A 209 18.94 8.42 26.01
C GLY A 209 20.42 8.24 26.29
N GLU A 210 21.09 7.37 25.54
CA GLU A 210 22.56 7.31 25.56
C GLU A 210 23.07 8.73 25.27
N THR A 211 23.76 9.31 26.24
CA THR A 211 24.39 10.62 26.03
C THR A 211 25.58 10.45 25.08
N ILE A 212 25.85 11.45 24.25
CA ILE A 212 26.97 11.43 23.29
C ILE A 212 28.32 11.16 24.01
N GLY A 213 28.43 11.54 25.29
CA GLY A 213 29.60 11.25 26.13
C GLY A 213 29.81 9.76 26.44
N GLU A 214 28.73 9.00 26.67
CA GLU A 214 28.82 7.54 26.90
C GLU A 214 29.19 6.79 25.62
N ARG A 215 28.74 7.28 24.46
CA ARG A 215 29.09 6.74 23.13
C ARG A 215 30.57 6.95 22.78
N GLN A 216 31.14 8.08 23.20
CA GLN A 216 32.58 8.37 23.01
C GLN A 216 33.47 7.55 23.94
N ALA A 217 33.05 7.30 25.19
CA ALA A 217 33.79 6.44 26.11
C ALA A 217 33.86 4.97 25.63
N ARG A 218 32.85 4.49 24.89
CA ARG A 218 32.85 3.16 24.28
C ARG A 218 33.76 3.09 23.05
N ARG A 219 33.83 4.15 22.25
CA ARG A 219 34.72 4.24 21.06
C ARG A 219 36.21 4.30 21.38
N VAL A 220 36.62 4.72 22.58
CA VAL A 220 38.04 4.71 22.97
C VAL A 220 38.52 3.30 23.36
N LYS A 221 37.61 2.37 23.71
CA LYS A 221 37.95 0.99 24.05
C LYS A 221 38.03 0.03 22.86
N GLU A 222 37.47 0.38 21.72
CA GLU A 222 37.55 -0.43 20.49
C GLU A 222 38.32 0.36 19.44
N GLY A 223 39.62 0.10 19.37
CA GLY A 223 40.52 0.75 18.44
C GLY A 223 40.20 0.42 16.98
N GLY A 224 40.24 1.48 16.16
CA GLY A 224 40.59 1.40 14.74
C GLY A 224 39.45 1.07 13.79
N VAL A 225 38.95 2.09 13.08
CA VAL A 225 39.08 2.27 11.62
C VAL A 225 38.16 3.42 11.24
N ALA A 226 38.73 4.40 10.53
CA ALA A 226 38.05 5.57 10.02
C ALA A 226 37.06 5.18 8.91
N ASP A 227 35.85 5.73 8.94
CA ASP A 227 35.16 6.08 7.71
C ASP A 227 34.22 7.27 7.94
N GLY A 228 34.21 8.18 6.97
CA GLY A 228 33.69 9.53 7.06
C GLY A 228 32.18 9.58 7.29
N LYS A 229 31.76 10.28 8.35
CA LYS A 229 30.42 10.86 8.46
C LYS A 229 30.57 12.25 9.03
N GLU A 230 30.14 13.23 8.25
CA GLU A 230 30.05 14.64 8.64
C GLU A 230 29.32 14.73 9.98
N ALA A 231 29.99 15.33 10.96
CA ALA A 231 29.37 15.67 12.22
C ALA A 231 28.34 16.76 11.95
N VAL A 232 27.05 16.43 12.08
CA VAL A 232 25.98 17.42 12.01
C VAL A 232 26.15 18.38 13.17
N ASP A 233 26.56 19.60 12.84
CA ASP A 233 26.85 20.64 13.82
C ASP A 233 25.54 21.14 14.47
N SER A 234 25.39 20.82 15.75
CA SER A 234 24.19 21.10 16.55
C SER A 234 24.14 22.56 17.03
N PHE A 235 25.10 23.40 16.62
CA PHE A 235 25.22 24.79 17.04
C PHE A 235 24.02 25.66 16.65
N TRP A 236 23.33 25.33 15.55
CA TRP A 236 22.16 26.10 15.11
C TRP A 236 20.95 25.96 16.06
N LEU A 237 20.75 24.78 16.64
CA LEU A 237 19.67 24.52 17.61
C LEU A 237 19.86 25.32 18.91
N GLN A 238 21.11 25.45 19.38
CA GLN A 238 21.42 26.26 20.56
C GLN A 238 21.19 27.76 20.32
N LYS A 239 21.45 28.24 19.10
CA LYS A 239 21.24 29.66 18.75
C LYS A 239 19.75 30.03 18.75
N GLN A 240 18.86 29.11 18.37
CA GLN A 240 17.42 29.35 18.34
C GLN A 240 16.80 29.37 19.76
N VAL A 241 17.24 28.49 20.66
CA VAL A 241 16.73 28.43 22.04
C VAL A 241 17.10 29.69 22.84
N CYS A 242 18.30 30.25 22.63
CA CYS A 242 18.70 31.50 23.30
C CYS A 242 17.97 32.75 22.77
N GLN A 243 17.34 32.71 21.59
CA GLN A 243 16.57 33.84 21.05
C GLN A 243 15.12 33.88 21.54
N ILE A 244 14.61 32.79 22.11
CA ILE A 244 13.22 32.72 22.61
C ILE A 244 13.09 33.25 24.05
N ASN A 245 14.20 33.32 24.80
CA ASN A 245 14.22 33.77 26.20
C ASN A 245 14.76 35.21 26.38
N LYS A 246 14.44 36.13 25.47
CA LYS A 246 14.70 37.56 25.67
C LYS A 246 13.46 38.40 25.40
#